data_AF-A0A382KQN0-F1
#
_entry.id   AF-A0A382KQN0-F1
#
_cell.length_a   1.000
_cell.length_b   1.000
_cell.length_c   1.000
_cell.angle_alpha   90.00
_cell.angle_beta   90.00
_cell.angle_gamma   90.00
#
_symmetry.space_group_name_H-M   'P 1'
#
loop_
_entity.id
_entity.type
_entity.pdbx_description
1 polymer ?
#
loop_
_entity_poly.entity_id
_entity_poly.type
_entity_poly.pdbx_seq_one_letter_code
_entity_poly.pdbx_strand_id
1 'polypeptide(L)' 'MERYVGAIDQGTTSTRFMVFDHSGGVVSMAQR' A
#
# COMPACT_ATOMS: atom_id res chain seq x y z
N MET A 1 6.51 11.10 -15.32
CA MET A 1 6.92 10.46 -14.06
C MET A 1 5.71 9.76 -13.50
N GLU A 2 5.77 8.45 -13.31
CA GLU A 2 4.65 7.71 -12.70
C GLU A 2 4.50 8.10 -11.24
N ARG A 3 3.25 8.27 -10.79
CA ARG A 3 2.93 8.56 -9.40
C ARG A 3 2.19 7.37 -8.82
N TYR A 4 2.49 7.07 -7.57
CA TYR A 4 1.85 5.99 -6.83
C TYR A 4 1.23 6.56 -5.56
N VAL A 5 0.24 5.86 -5.02
CA VAL A 5 -0.32 6.12 -3.71
C VAL A 5 0.17 5.06 -2.74
N GLY A 6 0.72 5.49 -1.61
CA GLY A 6 1.06 4.61 -0.50
C GLY A 6 -0.03 4.67 0.58
N ALA A 7 -0.44 3.52 1.09
CA ALA A 7 -1.34 3.43 2.25
C ALA A 7 -0.65 2.70 3.39
N ILE A 8 -0.62 3.34 4.57
CA ILE A 8 -0.28 2.68 5.83
C ILE A 8 -1.58 2.19 6.43
N ASP A 9 -1.69 0.89 6.59
CA ASP A 9 -2.83 0.24 7.21
C ASP A 9 -2.38 -0.29 8.57
N GLN A 10 -2.73 0.46 9.62
CA GLN A 10 -2.30 0.22 10.98
C GLN A 10 -3.37 -0.58 11.72
N GLY A 11 -3.19 -1.90 11.74
CA GLY A 11 -3.98 -2.80 12.56
C GLY A 11 -3.46 -2.87 13.99
N THR A 12 -4.28 -3.37 14.90
CA THR A 12 -3.90 -3.53 16.32
C THR A 12 -2.82 -4.60 16.53
N THR A 13 -2.73 -5.59 15.64
CA THR A 13 -1.80 -6.73 15.75
C THR A 13 -0.75 -6.77 14.64
N SER A 14 -0.93 -6.00 13.57
CA SER A 14 -0.03 -5.95 12.42
C SER A 14 -0.02 -4.58 11.78
N THR A 15 1.01 -4.32 11.00
CA THR A 15 1.07 -3.11 10.15
C THR A 15 1.32 -3.55 8.72
N ARG A 16 0.52 -2.99 7.80
CA ARG A 16 0.68 -3.22 6.38
C ARG A 16 1.03 -1.92 5.68
N PHE A 17 1.80 -2.04 4.61
CA PHE A 17 2.03 -0.97 3.66
C PHE A 17 1.66 -1.46 2.26
N MET A 18 0.78 -0.74 1.60
CA MET A 18 0.30 -1.06 0.24
C MET A 18 0.64 0.08 -0.71
N VAL A 19 1.00 -0.26 -1.95
CA VAL A 19 1.27 0.69 -3.03
C VAL A 19 0.27 0.46 -4.15
N PHE A 20 -0.35 1.55 -4.62
CA PHE A 20 -1.36 1.54 -5.66
C PHE A 20 -0.91 2.29 -6.91
N ASP A 21 -1.26 1.75 -8.08
CA ASP A 21 -1.19 2.45 -9.36
C ASP A 21 -2.38 3.40 -9.57
N HIS A 22 -2.37 4.11 -10.70
CA HIS A 22 -3.42 5.08 -11.05
C HIS A 22 -4.78 4.46 -11.39
N SER A 23 -4.83 3.16 -11.70
CA SER A 23 -6.08 2.41 -11.94
C SER A 23 -6.67 1.87 -10.63
N GLY A 24 -6.01 2.11 -9.49
CA GLY A 24 -6.39 1.57 -8.19
C GLY A 24 -5.91 0.14 -7.96
N GLY A 25 -5.05 -0.40 -8.83
CA GLY A 25 -4.45 -1.72 -8.69
C GLY A 25 -3.38 -1.73 -7.61
N VAL A 26 -3.33 -2.80 -6.80
CA VAL A 26 -2.25 -3.02 -5.82
C VAL A 26 -1.02 -3.55 -6.55
N VAL A 27 0.06 -2.78 -6.55
CA VAL A 27 1.32 -3.13 -7.23
C VAL A 27 2.41 -3.60 -6.28
N SER A 28 2.27 -3.36 -4.99
CA SER A 28 3.15 -3.89 -3.95
C SER A 28 2.46 -3.93 -2.60
N MET A 29 2.82 -4.92 -1.77
CA MET A 29 2.41 -4.95 -0.37
C MET A 29 3.50 -5.55 0.52
N ALA A 30 3.59 -5.04 1.75
CA ALA A 30 4.38 -5.63 2.82
C ALA A 30 3.54 -5.67 4.11
N GLN A 31 3.75 -6.69 4.94
CA GLN A 31 3.12 -6.84 6.25
C GLN A 31 4.17 -7.27 7.28
N ARG A 32 4.07 -6.71 8.48
CA ARG A 32 4.77 -7.18 9.67
C ARG A 32 3.78 -7.54 10.77
#